data_AF-A0A925UX89-F1
#
_entry.id   AF-A0A925UX89-F1
#
_cell.length_a   1.000
_cell.length_b   1.000
_cell.length_c   1.000
_cell.angle_alpha   90.00
_cell.angle_beta   90.00
_cell.angle_gamma   90.00
#
_symmetry.space_group_name_H-M   'P 1'
#
loop_
_entity.id
_entity.type
_entity.pdbx_description
1 polymer ?
#
loop_
_entity_poly.entity_id
_entity_poly.type
_entity_poly.pdbx_seq_one_letter_code
_entity_poly.pdbx_strand_id
1 'polypeptide(L)'
;MRYHLGTLILDLQSGIFEGQAPQSRRTLSELAPIFAAPVQDLEALVYETHGCPGEVGGAPRLLYATTILQPGSVGREFFMTRGHFHSNPDRGELMFTLQGQGALILMERERETWMESMEPGSTHDIDGRYAHRVANTGEEPLVFLVAWMSDCGHDYENIRERGFGKRLFDVKGKPTLV
;
A
#
# COMPACT_ATOMS: atom_id res chain seq x y z
N MET A 1 14.76 -9.78 -26.48
CA MET A 1 14.61 -8.38 -26.05
C MET A 1 15.09 -8.28 -24.61
N ARG A 2 16.24 -7.65 -24.35
CA ARG A 2 16.79 -7.50 -22.99
C ARG A 2 16.09 -6.32 -22.32
N TYR A 3 15.14 -6.59 -21.43
CA TYR A 3 14.56 -5.56 -20.57
C TYR A 3 15.47 -5.36 -19.36
N HIS A 4 16.64 -4.77 -19.56
CA HIS A 4 17.45 -4.30 -18.45
C HIS A 4 17.21 -2.80 -18.30
N LEU A 5 16.33 -2.44 -17.36
CA LEU A 5 16.54 -1.21 -16.63
C LEU A 5 17.94 -1.37 -16.03
N GLY A 6 18.84 -0.41 -16.26
CA GLY A 6 20.17 -0.44 -15.64
C GLY A 6 20.06 -0.46 -14.11
N THR A 7 21.19 -0.36 -13.42
CA THR A 7 21.16 -0.19 -11.97
C THR A 7 20.31 1.03 -11.61
N LEU A 8 19.25 0.82 -10.82
CA LEU A 8 18.50 1.89 -10.18
C LEU A 8 18.98 1.98 -8.73
N ILE A 9 19.31 3.18 -8.28
CA ILE A 9 19.67 3.46 -6.90
C ILE A 9 18.40 3.90 -6.18
N LEU A 10 18.01 3.15 -5.15
CA LEU A 10 16.92 3.53 -4.26
C LEU A 10 17.50 4.34 -3.10
N ASP A 11 17.03 5.57 -2.92
CA ASP A 11 17.23 6.30 -1.68
C ASP A 11 16.32 5.69 -0.60
N LEU A 12 16.92 5.07 0.41
CA LEU A 12 16.19 4.38 1.48
C LEU A 12 15.45 5.34 2.42
N GLN A 13 15.82 6.62 2.44
CA GLN A 13 15.14 7.63 3.26
C GLN A 13 13.91 8.19 2.55
N SER A 14 14.05 8.58 1.28
CA SER A 14 12.92 9.14 0.52
C SER A 14 12.02 8.08 -0.11
N GLY A 15 12.53 6.87 -0.33
CA GLY A 15 11.85 5.82 -1.10
C GLY A 15 11.86 6.08 -2.60
N ILE A 16 12.63 7.07 -3.09
CA ILE A 16 12.63 7.44 -4.51
C ILE A 16 13.80 6.77 -5.22
N PHE A 17 13.55 6.23 -6.41
CA PHE A 17 14.61 5.76 -7.30
C PHE A 17 15.24 6.96 -8.02
N GLU A 18 16.58 7.07 -7.98
CA GLU A 18 17.30 8.19 -8.60
C GLU A 18 16.87 8.44 -10.05
N GLY A 19 16.52 9.68 -10.35
CA GLY A 19 16.09 10.10 -11.70
C GLY A 19 14.69 9.63 -12.11
N GLN A 20 13.90 9.03 -11.21
CA GLN A 20 12.52 8.65 -11.48
C GLN A 20 11.51 9.65 -10.88
N ALA A 21 10.50 9.97 -11.67
CA ALA A 21 9.30 10.65 -11.19
C ALA A 21 8.34 9.62 -10.57
N PRO A 22 7.43 10.05 -9.68
CA PRO A 22 6.37 9.18 -9.20
C PRO A 22 5.53 8.71 -10.38
N GLN A 23 5.25 7.42 -10.40
CA GLN A 23 4.45 6.82 -11.44
C GLN A 23 2.95 7.01 -11.19
N SER A 24 2.56 6.99 -9.92
CA SER A 24 1.17 7.25 -9.53
C SER A 24 1.13 8.11 -8.28
N ARG A 25 0.09 8.94 -8.21
CA ARG A 25 -0.27 9.74 -7.05
C ARG A 25 -1.73 9.51 -6.75
N ARG A 26 -2.09 9.46 -5.47
CA ARG A 26 -3.45 9.33 -5.00
C ARG A 26 -3.75 10.43 -4.02
N THR A 27 -4.69 11.29 -4.37
CA THR A 27 -5.20 12.32 -3.47
C THR A 27 -6.43 11.83 -2.71
N LEU A 28 -6.90 12.61 -1.74
CA LEU A 28 -8.13 12.30 -1.04
C LEU A 28 -9.37 12.35 -1.95
N SER A 29 -9.37 13.08 -3.08
CA SER A 29 -10.49 13.04 -4.02
C SER A 29 -10.68 11.64 -4.63
N GLU A 30 -9.57 10.98 -5.00
CA GLU A 30 -9.58 9.61 -5.55
C GLU A 30 -9.92 8.57 -4.48
N LEU A 31 -9.56 8.83 -3.23
CA LEU A 31 -9.72 7.89 -2.11
C LEU A 31 -10.97 8.16 -1.27
N ALA A 32 -11.71 9.25 -1.51
CA ALA A 32 -12.88 9.63 -0.73
C ALA A 32 -13.89 8.48 -0.49
N PRO A 33 -14.20 7.61 -1.46
CA PRO A 33 -15.15 6.51 -1.24
C PRO A 33 -14.71 5.47 -0.20
N ILE A 34 -13.42 5.40 0.14
CA ILE A 34 -12.90 4.39 1.08
C ILE A 34 -12.95 4.86 2.54
N PHE A 35 -13.07 6.16 2.79
CA PHE A 35 -13.14 6.73 4.14
C PHE A 35 -14.58 6.75 4.66
N ALA A 36 -14.74 6.55 5.97
CA ALA A 36 -16.05 6.60 6.62
C ALA A 36 -16.59 8.03 6.76
N ALA A 37 -15.69 8.98 7.05
CA ALA A 37 -16.01 10.40 7.17
C ALA A 37 -15.89 11.11 5.81
N PRO A 38 -16.66 12.18 5.58
CA PRO A 38 -16.53 12.99 4.37
C PRO A 38 -15.15 13.65 4.29
N VAL A 39 -14.53 13.57 3.12
CA VAL A 39 -13.27 14.25 2.81
C VAL A 39 -13.51 15.73 2.59
N GLN A 40 -12.63 16.58 3.13
CA GLN A 40 -12.68 18.04 2.96
C GLN A 40 -11.59 18.53 1.99
N ASP A 41 -10.32 18.21 2.26
CA ASP A 41 -9.20 18.60 1.41
C ASP A 41 -8.99 17.60 0.28
N LEU A 42 -9.75 17.77 -0.80
CA LEU A 42 -9.75 16.86 -1.96
C LEU A 42 -8.39 16.74 -2.67
N GLU A 43 -7.51 17.74 -2.52
CA GLU A 43 -6.21 17.80 -3.19
C GLU A 43 -5.07 17.25 -2.31
N ALA A 44 -5.32 16.97 -1.02
CA ALA A 44 -4.32 16.41 -0.13
C ALA A 44 -3.79 15.09 -0.71
N LEU A 45 -2.47 15.02 -0.89
CA LEU A 45 -1.78 13.81 -1.31
C LEU A 45 -1.82 12.79 -0.16
N VAL A 46 -2.35 11.60 -0.44
CA VAL A 46 -2.33 10.49 0.51
C VAL A 46 -1.11 9.63 0.27
N TYR A 47 -0.89 9.16 -0.95
CA TYR A 47 0.32 8.41 -1.27
C TYR A 47 0.75 8.55 -2.72
N GLU A 48 2.03 8.26 -2.95
CA GLU A 48 2.58 8.09 -4.29
C GLU A 48 3.43 6.83 -4.39
N THR A 49 3.57 6.31 -5.60
CA THR A 49 4.34 5.09 -5.87
C THR A 49 5.44 5.35 -6.88
N HIS A 50 6.61 4.74 -6.66
CA HIS A 50 7.77 4.81 -7.55
C HIS A 50 8.24 3.40 -7.93
N GLY A 51 8.81 3.22 -9.13
CA GLY A 51 9.32 1.92 -9.59
C GLY A 51 8.60 1.38 -10.84
N CYS A 52 8.54 0.05 -10.98
CA CYS A 52 8.15 -0.61 -12.23
C CYS A 52 6.96 -1.59 -12.09
N PRO A 53 5.72 -1.14 -11.85
CA PRO A 53 4.54 -1.98 -11.80
C PRO A 53 3.82 -2.09 -13.16
N GLY A 54 4.52 -1.84 -14.27
CA GLY A 54 3.91 -1.94 -15.60
C GLY A 54 3.56 -3.38 -15.96
N GLU A 55 2.49 -3.57 -16.75
CA GLU A 55 2.14 -4.88 -17.29
C GLU A 55 3.32 -5.47 -18.06
N VAL A 56 3.66 -6.70 -17.70
CA VAL A 56 4.75 -7.43 -18.33
C VAL A 56 4.14 -8.47 -19.25
N GLY A 57 4.26 -8.26 -20.55
CA GLY A 57 4.00 -9.33 -21.50
C GLY A 57 5.06 -10.45 -21.36
N GLY A 58 4.62 -11.70 -21.45
CA GLY A 58 5.51 -12.87 -21.47
C GLY A 58 5.55 -13.65 -20.16
N ALA A 59 6.68 -14.29 -19.88
CA ALA A 59 6.86 -15.10 -18.68
C ALA A 59 6.78 -14.24 -17.41
N PRO A 60 6.18 -14.74 -16.31
CA PRO A 60 6.13 -14.03 -15.04
C PRO A 60 7.52 -13.60 -14.57
N ARG A 61 7.61 -12.37 -14.05
CA ARG A 61 8.83 -11.82 -13.47
C ARG A 61 8.55 -11.10 -12.16
N LEU A 62 9.60 -10.93 -11.37
CA LEU A 62 9.53 -10.11 -10.16
C LEU A 62 9.38 -8.63 -10.54
N LEU A 63 8.41 -7.98 -9.93
CA LEU A 63 8.19 -6.54 -9.96
C LEU A 63 8.49 -5.97 -8.58
N TYR A 64 8.72 -4.66 -8.54
CA TYR A 64 8.93 -3.94 -7.31
C TYR A 64 8.53 -2.47 -7.45
N ALA A 65 8.12 -1.89 -6.34
CA ALA A 65 7.81 -0.49 -6.20
C ALA A 65 8.00 -0.05 -4.76
N THR A 66 8.22 1.23 -4.56
CA THR A 66 8.08 1.85 -3.25
C THR A 66 6.78 2.64 -3.19
N THR A 67 6.21 2.73 -2.00
CA THR A 67 5.11 3.61 -1.68
C THR A 67 5.55 4.60 -0.61
N ILE A 68 5.22 5.88 -0.81
CA ILE A 68 5.40 6.95 0.17
C ILE A 68 4.00 7.37 0.60
N LEU A 69 3.57 6.91 1.79
CA LEU A 69 2.26 7.17 2.36
C LEU A 69 2.34 8.30 3.39
N GLN A 70 1.69 9.42 3.10
CA GLN A 70 1.70 10.61 3.94
C GLN A 70 0.96 10.36 5.27
N PRO A 71 1.40 11.00 6.37
CA PRO A 71 0.67 10.98 7.62
C PRO A 71 -0.60 11.81 7.48
N GLY A 72 -1.66 11.40 8.16
CA GLY A 72 -2.93 12.12 8.13
C GLY A 72 -4.11 11.23 8.50
N SER A 73 -5.28 11.85 8.61
CA SER A 73 -6.52 11.13 8.82
C SER A 73 -7.71 11.87 8.21
N VAL A 74 -8.76 11.13 7.88
CA VAL A 74 -10.08 11.68 7.56
C VAL A 74 -10.97 11.42 8.78
N GLY A 75 -11.31 12.49 9.50
CA GLY A 75 -11.90 12.36 10.83
C GLY A 75 -10.91 11.77 11.82
N ARG A 76 -11.00 10.46 12.07
CA ARG A 76 -10.05 9.69 12.89
C ARG A 76 -9.48 8.47 12.18
N GLU A 77 -9.90 8.22 10.93
CA GLU A 77 -9.45 7.08 10.14
C GLU A 77 -8.15 7.45 9.45
N PHE A 78 -7.09 6.67 9.66
CA PHE A 78 -5.77 7.00 9.14
C PHE A 78 -5.73 7.02 7.62
N PHE A 79 -4.84 7.85 7.06
CA PHE A 79 -4.46 7.79 5.67
C PHE A 79 -3.94 6.40 5.31
N MET A 80 -4.43 5.89 4.18
CA MET A 80 -4.23 4.50 3.81
C MET A 80 -4.28 4.31 2.29
N THR A 81 -3.52 3.33 1.82
CA THR A 81 -3.62 2.82 0.45
C THR A 81 -5.00 2.23 0.19
N ARG A 82 -5.45 2.16 -1.08
CA ARG A 82 -6.77 1.62 -1.44
C ARG A 82 -6.98 0.17 -0.95
N GLY A 83 -5.96 -0.67 -1.15
CA GLY A 83 -6.00 -2.11 -0.89
C GLY A 83 -6.64 -2.93 -2.01
N HIS A 84 -6.29 -4.21 -2.05
CA HIS A 84 -6.77 -5.16 -3.06
C HIS A 84 -6.53 -6.61 -2.61
N PHE A 85 -7.20 -7.56 -3.27
CA PHE A 85 -6.77 -8.97 -3.32
C PHE A 85 -5.89 -9.20 -4.53
N HIS A 86 -4.97 -10.16 -4.48
CA HIS A 86 -4.42 -10.70 -5.72
C HIS A 86 -5.48 -11.50 -6.48
N SER A 87 -5.44 -11.40 -7.81
CA SER A 87 -6.31 -12.21 -8.67
C SER A 87 -5.86 -13.68 -8.67
N ASN A 88 -4.55 -13.92 -8.62
CA ASN A 88 -3.92 -15.22 -8.46
C ASN A 88 -3.51 -15.42 -6.99
N PRO A 89 -4.22 -16.26 -6.22
CA PRO A 89 -3.95 -16.48 -4.80
C PRO A 89 -2.62 -17.20 -4.53
N ASP A 90 -2.00 -17.82 -5.54
CA ASP A 90 -0.72 -18.53 -5.41
C ASP A 90 0.49 -17.57 -5.52
N ARG A 91 0.24 -16.26 -5.66
CA ARG A 91 1.29 -15.22 -5.72
C ARG A 91 1.25 -14.41 -4.44
N GLY A 92 2.28 -14.56 -3.62
CA GLY A 92 2.48 -13.67 -2.47
C GLY A 92 3.09 -12.32 -2.87
N GLU A 93 3.26 -11.46 -1.86
CA GLU A 93 3.94 -10.18 -1.96
C GLU A 93 4.85 -9.97 -0.75
N LEU A 94 6.09 -9.56 -1.00
CA LEU A 94 7.01 -9.13 0.05
C LEU A 94 6.81 -7.65 0.30
N MET A 95 6.68 -7.25 1.56
CA MET A 95 6.70 -5.86 1.97
C MET A 95 7.84 -5.61 2.97
N PHE A 96 8.60 -4.54 2.77
CA PHE A 96 9.72 -4.14 3.61
C PHE A 96 9.64 -2.65 3.95
N THR A 97 9.54 -2.34 5.24
CA THR A 97 9.40 -0.96 5.72
C THR A 97 10.76 -0.27 5.76
N LEU A 98 10.86 0.89 5.12
CA LEU A 98 12.08 1.69 5.02
C LEU A 98 12.12 2.81 6.08
N GLN A 99 11.03 3.55 6.26
CA GLN A 99 10.91 4.71 7.16
C GLN A 99 9.48 4.80 7.71
N GLY A 100 9.29 5.50 8.83
CA GLY A 100 7.97 5.79 9.40
C GLY A 100 7.35 4.63 10.18
N GLN A 101 6.11 4.86 10.62
CA GLN A 101 5.33 3.92 11.44
C GLN A 101 3.96 3.70 10.82
N GLY A 102 3.51 2.45 10.77
CA GLY A 102 2.26 2.11 10.13
C GLY A 102 1.68 0.79 10.58
N ALA A 103 0.65 0.39 9.84
CA ALA A 103 0.03 -0.91 9.97
C ALA A 103 -0.25 -1.51 8.59
N LEU A 104 0.20 -2.74 8.38
CA LEU A 104 -0.27 -3.61 7.32
C LEU A 104 -1.58 -4.23 7.79
N ILE A 105 -2.68 -3.93 7.10
CA ILE A 105 -4.01 -4.44 7.39
C ILE A 105 -4.29 -5.56 6.38
N LEU A 106 -4.61 -6.74 6.91
CA LEU A 106 -4.83 -7.96 6.14
C LEU A 106 -6.26 -8.46 6.35
N MET A 107 -6.84 -9.06 5.31
CA MET A 107 -8.21 -9.54 5.35
C MET A 107 -8.40 -10.82 4.52
N GLU A 108 -9.01 -11.84 5.12
CA GLU A 108 -9.41 -13.07 4.42
C GLU A 108 -10.68 -12.85 3.59
N ARG A 109 -11.06 -13.83 2.75
CA ARG A 109 -12.25 -13.72 1.89
C ARG A 109 -13.54 -13.65 2.71
N GLU A 110 -13.55 -14.28 3.88
CA GLU A 110 -14.60 -14.29 4.90
C GLU A 110 -14.67 -12.96 5.68
N ARG A 111 -13.79 -12.00 5.39
CA ARG A 111 -13.70 -10.66 5.99
C ARG A 111 -13.15 -10.60 7.40
N GLU A 112 -12.61 -11.70 7.92
CA GLU A 112 -11.76 -11.65 9.11
C GLU A 112 -10.55 -10.75 8.82
N THR A 113 -10.39 -9.72 9.65
CA THR A 113 -9.44 -8.63 9.42
C THR A 113 -8.56 -8.44 10.65
N TRP A 114 -7.24 -8.40 10.43
CA TRP A 114 -6.22 -8.14 11.44
C TRP A 114 -5.22 -7.10 10.92
N MET A 115 -4.29 -6.69 11.79
CA MET A 115 -3.21 -5.80 11.40
C MET A 115 -1.89 -6.26 12.00
N GLU A 116 -0.81 -5.93 11.30
CA GLU A 116 0.57 -6.13 11.70
C GLU A 116 1.27 -4.78 11.73
N SER A 117 2.05 -4.52 12.78
CA SER A 117 2.78 -3.26 12.92
C SER A 117 3.90 -3.16 11.89
N MET A 118 4.07 -1.97 11.33
CA MET A 118 5.15 -1.63 10.41
C MET A 118 6.07 -0.58 11.04
N GLU A 119 7.36 -0.86 11.05
CA GLU A 119 8.44 0.01 11.53
C GLU A 119 9.71 -0.25 10.71
N PRO A 120 10.70 0.66 10.67
CA PRO A 120 11.88 0.48 9.81
C PRO A 120 12.57 -0.87 10.04
N GLY A 121 12.70 -1.66 8.97
CA GLY A 121 13.24 -3.02 9.01
C GLY A 121 12.19 -4.13 9.16
N SER A 122 10.92 -3.81 9.43
CA SER A 122 9.85 -4.82 9.44
C SER A 122 9.67 -5.42 8.04
N THR A 123 9.50 -6.74 8.00
CA THR A 123 9.36 -7.51 6.77
C THR A 123 8.13 -8.39 6.88
N HIS A 124 7.26 -8.33 5.88
CA HIS A 124 6.01 -9.07 5.85
C HIS A 124 5.95 -9.92 4.57
N ASP A 125 5.68 -11.21 4.74
CA ASP A 125 5.39 -12.14 3.64
C ASP A 125 3.87 -12.27 3.53
N ILE A 126 3.29 -11.58 2.55
CA ILE A 126 1.85 -11.52 2.34
C ILE A 126 1.42 -12.72 1.52
N ASP A 127 0.61 -13.59 2.10
CA ASP A 127 -0.05 -14.67 1.37
C ASP A 127 -1.03 -14.09 0.33
N GLY A 128 -0.94 -14.55 -0.91
CA GLY A 128 -1.75 -14.05 -2.03
C GLY A 128 -3.25 -14.24 -1.87
N ARG A 129 -3.70 -15.05 -0.91
CA ARG A 129 -5.11 -15.23 -0.58
C ARG A 129 -5.71 -14.06 0.21
N TYR A 130 -4.87 -13.24 0.84
CA TYR A 130 -5.33 -12.16 1.70
C TYR A 130 -5.36 -10.83 0.94
N ALA A 131 -6.43 -10.08 1.14
CA ALA A 131 -6.43 -8.68 0.78
C ALA A 131 -5.51 -7.94 1.72
N HIS A 132 -4.81 -6.94 1.19
CA HIS A 132 -3.89 -6.15 1.98
C HIS A 132 -4.04 -4.67 1.66
N ARG A 133 -3.89 -3.82 2.69
CA ARG A 133 -3.71 -2.37 2.56
C ARG A 133 -2.82 -1.87 3.69
N VAL A 134 -2.11 -0.79 3.44
CA VAL A 134 -1.26 -0.13 4.44
C VAL A 134 -1.88 1.18 4.89
N ALA A 135 -1.79 1.47 6.19
CA ALA A 135 -2.16 2.73 6.82
C ALA A 135 -0.95 3.37 7.52
N ASN A 136 -0.81 4.69 7.42
CA ASN A 136 0.21 5.43 8.15
C ASN A 136 -0.36 5.86 9.51
N THR A 137 0.24 5.35 10.57
CA THR A 137 -0.18 5.59 11.96
C THR A 137 0.74 6.55 12.70
N GLY A 138 1.78 7.05 12.04
CA GLY A 138 2.76 7.99 12.58
C GLY A 138 2.52 9.43 12.15
N GLU A 139 3.51 10.28 12.45
CA GLU A 139 3.52 11.72 12.14
C GLU A 139 4.42 12.08 10.96
N GLU A 140 5.15 11.10 10.42
CA GLU A 140 6.05 11.23 9.28
C GLU A 140 5.62 10.30 8.13
N PRO A 141 6.08 10.53 6.89
CA PRO A 141 5.79 9.62 5.79
C PRO A 141 6.21 8.18 6.10
N LEU A 142 5.29 7.23 5.90
CA LEU A 142 5.57 5.81 5.93
C LEU A 142 6.05 5.40 4.55
N VAL A 143 7.30 4.94 4.48
CA VAL A 143 7.95 4.52 3.24
C VAL A 143 8.18 3.02 3.29
N PHE A 144 7.71 2.30 2.28
CA PHE A 144 7.89 0.85 2.20
C PHE A 144 8.11 0.39 0.77
N LEU A 145 8.96 -0.62 0.63
CA LEU A 145 9.21 -1.34 -0.62
C LEU A 145 8.29 -2.56 -0.68
N VAL A 146 7.71 -2.81 -1.85
CA VAL A 146 6.94 -4.01 -2.16
C VAL A 146 7.57 -4.74 -3.34
N ALA A 147 7.51 -6.07 -3.32
CA ALA A 147 7.91 -6.92 -4.43
C ALA A 147 6.92 -8.07 -4.64
N TRP A 148 6.47 -8.24 -5.88
CA TRP A 148 5.43 -9.21 -6.23
C TRP A 148 5.67 -9.79 -7.63
N MET A 149 4.99 -10.88 -7.96
CA MET A 149 5.07 -11.47 -9.29
C MET A 149 4.14 -10.78 -10.27
N SER A 150 4.61 -10.51 -11.49
CA SER A 150 3.85 -9.80 -12.53
C SER A 150 2.54 -10.47 -12.95
N ASP A 151 2.35 -11.75 -12.62
CA ASP A 151 1.14 -12.53 -12.88
C ASP A 151 0.24 -12.70 -11.63
N CYS A 152 0.44 -11.89 -10.58
CA CYS A 152 -0.47 -11.88 -9.42
C CYS A 152 -1.85 -11.33 -9.79
N GLY A 153 -1.92 -10.29 -10.63
CA GLY A 153 -3.14 -9.53 -10.90
C GLY A 153 -3.71 -8.83 -9.64
N HIS A 154 -4.63 -7.90 -9.83
CA HIS A 154 -5.19 -7.11 -8.72
C HIS A 154 -6.71 -7.02 -8.83
N ASP A 155 -7.41 -7.53 -7.82
CA ASP A 155 -8.86 -7.35 -7.64
C ASP A 155 -9.12 -6.16 -6.70
N TYR A 156 -9.01 -4.97 -7.30
CA TYR A 156 -9.35 -3.71 -6.63
C TYR A 156 -10.87 -3.48 -6.53
N GLU A 157 -11.67 -4.21 -7.29
CA GLU A 157 -13.12 -3.99 -7.39
C GLU A 157 -13.84 -4.55 -6.16
N ASN A 158 -13.42 -5.72 -5.67
CA ASN A 158 -13.95 -6.29 -4.44
C ASN A 158 -13.83 -5.32 -3.25
N ILE A 159 -12.68 -4.65 -3.14
CA ILE A 159 -12.43 -3.65 -2.10
C ILE A 159 -13.24 -2.38 -2.36
N ARG A 160 -13.41 -1.96 -3.61
CA ARG A 160 -14.22 -0.78 -3.97
C ARG A 160 -15.68 -0.95 -3.59
N GLU A 161 -16.26 -2.12 -3.86
CA GLU A 161 -17.68 -2.37 -3.65
C GLU A 161 -18.03 -2.66 -2.19
N ARG A 162 -17.13 -3.32 -1.46
CA ARG A 162 -17.45 -3.91 -0.16
C ARG A 162 -16.52 -3.49 0.98
N GLY A 163 -15.47 -2.72 0.70
CA GLY A 163 -14.46 -2.30 1.68
C GLY A 163 -13.70 -3.44 2.34
N PHE A 164 -12.95 -3.12 3.39
CA PHE A 164 -12.37 -4.08 4.33
C PHE A 164 -13.36 -4.41 5.45
N GLY A 165 -13.18 -5.55 6.13
CA GLY A 165 -14.04 -5.99 7.22
C GLY A 165 -13.95 -5.14 8.49
N LYS A 166 -12.81 -4.44 8.66
CA LYS A 166 -12.58 -3.46 9.73
C LYS A 166 -11.90 -2.21 9.18
N ARG A 167 -11.96 -1.13 9.96
CA ARG A 167 -11.34 0.17 9.66
C ARG A 167 -10.33 0.53 10.74
N LEU A 168 -9.24 1.18 10.37
CA LEU A 168 -8.19 1.57 11.33
C LEU A 168 -8.36 3.03 11.75
N PHE A 169 -8.70 3.24 13.02
CA PHE A 169 -8.88 4.56 13.60
C PHE A 169 -7.84 4.86 14.67
N ASP A 170 -7.53 6.13 14.86
CA ASP A 170 -7.02 6.59 16.15
C ASP A 170 -8.14 6.44 17.17
N VAL A 171 -7.93 5.62 18.21
CA VAL A 171 -8.80 5.55 19.39
C VAL A 171 -8.00 5.92 20.63
N LYS A 172 -8.00 7.21 20.95
CA LYS A 172 -7.33 7.83 22.12
C LYS A 172 -5.81 7.71 22.00
N GLY A 173 -5.29 8.06 20.84
CA GLY A 173 -3.84 8.00 20.53
C GLY A 173 -3.34 6.59 20.26
N LYS A 174 -4.22 5.64 19.97
CA LYS A 174 -3.86 4.24 19.66
C LYS A 174 -4.50 3.76 18.37
N PRO A 175 -3.72 3.26 17.40
CA PRO A 175 -4.27 2.61 16.22
C PRO A 175 -5.10 1.39 16.62
N THR A 176 -6.37 1.38 16.23
CA THR A 176 -7.33 0.34 16.62
C THR A 176 -8.20 -0.03 15.43
N LEU A 177 -8.25 -1.33 15.11
CA LEU A 177 -9.23 -1.87 14.15
C LEU A 177 -10.62 -1.90 14.81
N VAL A 178 -11.58 -1.25 14.17
CA VAL A 178 -13.00 -1.15 14.60
C VAL A 178 -13.90 -1.76 13.53
#